data_AF-C5HUN7-F1
#
_entry.id   AF-C5HUN7-F1
#
_cell.length_a   1.000
_cell.length_b   1.000
_cell.length_c   1.000
_cell.angle_alpha   90.00
_cell.angle_beta   90.00
_cell.angle_gamma   90.00
#
_symmetry.space_group_name_H-M   'P 1'
#
loop_
_entity.id
_entity.type
_entity.pdbx_description
1 polymer ?
#
loop_
_entity_poly.entity_id
_entity_poly.type
_entity_poly.pdbx_seq_one_letter_code
_entity_poly.pdbx_strand_id
1 'polypeptide(L)'
;AFKVGPVTNLVLGVLSCLAYQGGPLWWASKHRAHHKFCDTTSRDPHSPKLVGIANAFLFFLAGDSPDSTRSMLGVDEEFVPRHMDTPAMRVIDSLNFVFPLIEFYVATRLFGPPGLLVAWTSSWICCISTLWFN
;
A
#
# COMPACT_ATOMS: atom_id res chain seq x y z
N ALA A 1 -15.89 -12.12 0.14
CA ALA A 1 -14.68 -12.37 0.96
C ALA A 1 -14.50 -13.89 1.16
N PHE A 2 -13.27 -14.37 1.27
CA PHE A 2 -12.92 -15.79 1.51
C PHE A 2 -11.89 -15.90 2.65
N LYS A 3 -11.62 -17.13 3.12
CA LYS A 3 -10.62 -17.41 4.16
C LYS A 3 -9.46 -18.22 3.58
N VAL A 4 -8.25 -17.97 4.07
CA VAL A 4 -7.04 -18.71 3.72
C VAL A 4 -6.35 -19.24 4.97
N GLY A 5 -5.51 -20.27 4.79
CA GLY A 5 -4.65 -20.74 5.86
C GLY A 5 -3.54 -19.73 6.21
N PRO A 6 -2.86 -19.90 7.35
CA PRO A 6 -1.84 -18.95 7.84
C PRO A 6 -0.65 -18.80 6.89
N VAL A 7 -0.20 -19.88 6.25
CA VAL A 7 0.91 -19.83 5.26
C VAL A 7 0.51 -19.01 4.04
N THR A 8 -0.65 -19.30 3.46
CA THR A 8 -1.18 -18.54 2.32
C THR A 8 -1.38 -17.07 2.68
N ASN A 9 -1.85 -16.77 3.89
CA ASN A 9 -1.98 -15.38 4.37
C ASN A 9 -0.64 -14.64 4.36
N LEU A 10 0.43 -15.27 4.85
CA LEU A 10 1.78 -14.66 4.86
C LEU A 10 2.34 -14.49 3.44
N VAL A 11 2.18 -15.49 2.57
CA VAL A 11 2.62 -15.42 1.17
C VAL A 11 1.90 -14.27 0.45
N LEU A 12 0.58 -14.16 0.61
CA LEU A 12 -0.19 -13.07 0.02
C LEU A 12 0.22 -11.70 0.60
N GLY A 13 0.53 -11.63 1.90
CA GLY A 13 1.07 -10.43 2.53
C GLY A 13 2.36 -9.97 1.86
N VAL A 14 3.33 -10.88 1.64
CA VAL A 14 4.57 -10.57 0.93
C VAL A 14 4.33 -10.15 -0.52
N LEU A 15 3.50 -10.90 -1.25
CA LEU A 15 3.18 -10.61 -2.65
C LEU A 15 2.48 -9.26 -2.80
N SER A 16 1.64 -8.86 -1.86
CA SER A 16 0.97 -7.55 -1.89
C SER A 16 1.95 -6.38 -1.86
N CYS A 17 3.09 -6.51 -1.17
CA CYS A 17 4.11 -5.47 -1.12
C CYS A 17 4.76 -5.21 -2.49
N LEU A 18 4.75 -6.20 -3.40
CA LEU A 18 5.27 -6.06 -4.77
C LEU A 18 4.37 -5.18 -5.67
N ALA A 19 3.14 -4.86 -5.23
CA ALA A 19 2.29 -3.90 -5.93
C ALA A 19 2.77 -2.44 -5.80
N TYR A 20 3.82 -2.21 -5.00
CA TYR A 20 4.47 -0.91 -4.82
C TYR A 20 3.52 0.17 -4.25
N GLN A 21 2.63 -0.24 -3.35
CA GLN A 21 1.59 0.61 -2.75
C GLN A 21 1.62 0.65 -1.21
N GLY A 22 2.65 0.09 -0.58
CA GLY A 22 2.76 0.02 0.88
C GLY A 22 2.45 -1.37 1.44
N GLY A 23 2.28 -1.44 2.75
CA GLY A 23 2.03 -2.69 3.48
C GLY A 23 0.57 -3.13 3.45
N PRO A 24 0.29 -4.44 3.61
CA PRO A 24 -1.06 -4.99 3.53
C PRO A 24 -2.03 -4.50 4.62
N LEU A 25 -1.55 -4.27 5.85
CA LEU A 25 -2.39 -3.79 6.96
C LEU A 25 -2.67 -2.30 6.81
N TRP A 26 -1.65 -1.51 6.45
CA TRP A 26 -1.81 -0.10 6.13
C TRP A 26 -2.86 0.07 5.02
N TRP A 27 -2.67 -0.62 3.89
CA TRP A 27 -3.54 -0.49 2.72
C TRP A 27 -4.97 -0.92 3.06
N ALA A 28 -5.16 -2.08 3.70
CA ALA A 28 -6.48 -2.54 4.12
C ALA A 28 -7.17 -1.58 5.09
N SER A 29 -6.42 -0.94 6.01
CA SER A 29 -6.96 0.04 6.94
C SER A 29 -7.47 1.30 6.22
N LYS A 30 -6.68 1.83 5.27
CA LYS A 30 -7.04 3.01 4.47
C LYS A 30 -8.21 2.72 3.55
N HIS A 31 -8.23 1.56 2.90
CA HIS A 31 -9.33 1.16 2.04
C HIS A 31 -10.63 0.99 2.83
N ARG A 32 -10.59 0.38 4.02
CA ARG A 32 -11.77 0.29 4.90
C ARG A 32 -12.24 1.66 5.39
N ALA A 33 -11.32 2.59 5.68
CA ALA A 33 -11.66 3.97 6.03
C ALA A 33 -12.35 4.68 4.86
N HIS A 34 -11.81 4.53 3.64
CA HIS A 34 -12.43 5.03 2.41
C HIS A 34 -13.86 4.51 2.27
N HIS A 35 -14.09 3.19 2.30
CA HIS A 35 -15.46 2.63 2.20
C HIS A 35 -16.42 3.13 3.29
N LYS A 36 -15.92 3.40 4.50
CA LYS A 36 -16.74 3.90 5.61
C LYS A 36 -17.11 5.39 5.46
N PHE A 37 -16.20 6.19 4.91
CA PHE A 37 -16.32 7.65 4.86
C PHE A 37 -16.35 8.25 3.45
N CYS A 38 -16.47 7.40 2.43
CA CYS A 38 -16.37 7.69 1.01
C CYS A 38 -17.02 9.03 0.64
N ASP A 39 -16.21 10.00 0.23
CA ASP A 39 -16.62 11.34 -0.21
C ASP A 39 -17.48 12.17 0.76
N THR A 40 -17.56 11.77 2.04
CA THR A 40 -18.40 12.45 3.04
C THR A 40 -17.63 13.28 4.05
N THR A 41 -16.44 12.85 4.47
CA THR A 41 -15.66 13.52 5.52
C THR A 41 -14.17 13.48 5.22
N SER A 42 -13.38 14.34 5.86
CA SER A 42 -11.91 14.33 5.76
C SER A 42 -11.24 13.06 6.28
N ARG A 43 -12.02 12.12 6.86
CA ARG A 43 -11.54 10.78 7.22
C ARG A 43 -11.44 9.83 6.04
N ASP A 44 -11.98 10.20 4.88
CA ASP A 44 -11.71 9.50 3.63
C ASP A 44 -10.31 9.87 3.14
N PRO A 45 -9.35 8.92 3.15
CA PRO A 45 -7.98 9.21 2.79
C PRO A 45 -7.77 9.42 1.27
N HIS A 46 -8.79 9.18 0.44
CA HIS A 46 -8.67 9.18 -1.02
C HIS A 46 -9.79 9.92 -1.76
N SER A 47 -10.57 10.78 -1.09
CA SER A 47 -11.60 11.56 -1.79
C SER A 47 -10.98 12.65 -2.69
N PRO A 48 -11.10 12.58 -4.04
CA PRO A 48 -10.54 13.62 -4.92
C PRO A 48 -11.15 15.00 -4.66
N LYS A 49 -12.40 15.02 -4.17
CA LYS A 49 -13.14 16.23 -3.82
C LYS A 49 -12.62 16.89 -2.53
N LEU A 50 -12.26 16.08 -1.53
CA LEU A 50 -11.90 16.59 -0.19
C LEU A 50 -10.39 16.79 -0.02
N VAL A 51 -9.57 15.91 -0.61
CA VAL A 51 -8.11 15.91 -0.43
C VAL A 51 -7.34 16.24 -1.73
N GLY A 52 -8.05 16.44 -2.84
CA GLY A 52 -7.49 16.80 -4.14
C GLY A 52 -6.99 15.61 -4.96
N ILE A 53 -7.09 15.71 -6.29
CA ILE A 53 -6.77 14.64 -7.26
C ILE A 53 -5.35 14.09 -7.07
N ALA A 54 -4.35 14.94 -6.90
CA ALA A 54 -2.97 14.47 -6.77
C ALA A 54 -2.80 13.55 -5.55
N ASN A 55 -3.37 13.91 -4.40
CA ASN A 55 -3.31 13.06 -3.22
C ASN A 55 -4.17 11.80 -3.37
N ALA A 56 -5.37 12.00 -3.89
CA ALA A 56 -6.34 10.96 -4.13
C ALA A 56 -5.96 10.00 -5.26
N PHE A 57 -4.77 10.06 -5.87
CA PHE A 57 -4.40 9.07 -6.91
C PHE A 57 -2.92 8.74 -6.96
N LEU A 58 -2.04 9.54 -6.36
CA LEU A 58 -0.61 9.26 -6.46
C LEU A 58 -0.08 8.52 -5.24
N PHE A 59 -0.50 8.83 -4.00
CA PHE A 59 0.27 8.31 -2.86
C PHE A 59 -0.41 8.13 -1.50
N PHE A 60 -1.66 8.58 -1.27
CA PHE A 60 -2.17 8.74 0.10
C PHE A 60 -1.17 9.52 1.00
N LEU A 61 -0.44 10.50 0.45
CA LEU A 61 0.60 11.25 1.16
C LEU A 61 0.17 12.67 1.56
N ALA A 62 -1.10 13.05 1.39
CA ALA A 62 -1.52 14.41 1.72
C ALA A 62 -1.33 14.69 3.19
N GLY A 63 -0.60 15.75 3.43
CA GLY A 63 -0.68 16.52 4.63
C GLY A 63 -0.26 17.93 4.31
N ASP A 64 -0.99 18.91 4.81
CA ASP A 64 -0.55 20.30 4.85
C ASP A 64 0.43 20.55 6.01
N SER A 65 0.65 19.53 6.83
CA SER A 65 1.39 19.58 8.07
C SER A 65 2.10 18.24 8.33
N PRO A 66 3.22 18.23 9.08
CA PRO A 66 3.91 16.99 9.43
C PRO A 66 3.02 15.94 10.10
N ASP A 67 2.04 16.39 10.90
CA ASP A 67 1.15 15.50 11.64
C ASP A 67 0.07 14.87 10.75
N SER A 68 -0.45 15.61 9.78
CA SER A 68 -1.38 15.04 8.78
C SER A 68 -0.67 14.04 7.88
N THR A 69 0.57 14.33 7.44
CA THR A 69 1.39 13.36 6.70
C THR A 69 1.66 12.09 7.53
N ARG A 70 2.01 12.22 8.81
CA ARG A 70 2.20 11.07 9.71
C ARG A 70 0.93 10.25 9.87
N SER A 71 -0.22 10.91 10.04
CA SER A 71 -1.52 10.23 10.14
C SER A 71 -1.85 9.44 8.86
N MET A 72 -1.47 9.95 7.70
CA MET A 72 -1.69 9.28 6.42
C MET A 72 -0.74 8.11 6.19
N LEU A 73 0.53 8.25 6.60
CA LEU A 73 1.52 7.16 6.56
C LEU A 73 1.27 6.07 7.61
N GLY A 74 0.56 6.39 8.69
CA GLY A 74 0.22 5.46 9.75
C GLY A 74 -0.89 4.49 9.38
N VAL A 75 -0.85 3.30 9.99
CA VAL A 75 -1.94 2.33 9.96
C VAL A 75 -3.10 2.86 10.80
N ASP A 76 -4.31 2.88 10.25
CA ASP A 76 -5.50 3.27 11.01
C ASP A 76 -5.98 2.08 11.85
N GLU A 77 -5.52 1.99 13.10
CA GLU A 77 -5.77 0.85 14.00
C GLU A 77 -7.27 0.51 14.17
N GLU A 78 -8.18 1.49 14.08
CA GLU A 78 -9.64 1.25 14.09
C GLU A 78 -10.08 0.32 12.94
N PHE A 79 -9.38 0.37 11.81
CA PHE A 79 -9.72 -0.30 10.56
C PHE A 79 -8.80 -1.46 10.21
N VAL A 80 -7.92 -1.88 11.11
CA VAL A 80 -7.07 -3.06 10.86
C VAL A 80 -7.94 -4.34 10.80
N PRO A 81 -7.76 -5.17 9.76
CA PRO A 81 -8.45 -6.45 9.66
C PRO A 81 -7.90 -7.46 10.69
N ARG A 82 -8.62 -7.61 11.82
CA ARG A 82 -8.21 -8.46 12.97
C ARG A 82 -7.81 -9.90 12.63
N HIS A 83 -8.34 -10.47 11.55
CA HIS A 83 -8.07 -11.86 11.17
C HIS A 83 -6.69 -12.07 10.53
N MET A 84 -6.03 -10.99 10.08
CA MET A 84 -4.66 -11.03 9.55
C MET A 84 -3.66 -10.22 10.40
N ASP A 85 -4.13 -9.57 11.48
CA ASP A 85 -3.30 -8.81 12.40
C ASP A 85 -2.48 -9.72 13.32
N THR A 86 -1.29 -10.07 12.85
CA THR A 86 -0.33 -10.92 13.55
C THR A 86 1.03 -10.23 13.60
N PRO A 87 1.92 -10.57 14.55
CA PRO A 87 3.26 -9.98 14.61
C PRO A 87 4.02 -10.13 13.28
N ALA A 88 3.93 -11.30 12.64
CA ALA A 88 4.55 -11.54 11.34
C ALA A 88 3.98 -10.62 10.24
N MET A 89 2.66 -10.43 10.20
CA MET A 89 2.04 -9.52 9.23
C MET A 89 2.42 -8.06 9.50
N ARG A 90 2.51 -7.63 10.77
CA ARG A 90 2.99 -6.28 11.13
C ARG A 90 4.45 -6.05 10.74
N VAL A 91 5.30 -7.07 10.83
CA VAL A 91 6.68 -7.01 10.32
C VAL A 91 6.70 -6.87 8.80
N ILE A 92 5.91 -7.67 8.06
CA ILE A 92 5.77 -7.54 6.61
C ILE A 92 5.30 -6.13 6.23
N ASP A 93 4.28 -5.62 6.92
CA ASP A 93 3.73 -4.28 6.70
C ASP A 93 4.76 -3.18 6.95
N SER A 94 5.50 -3.26 8.05
CA SER A 94 6.55 -2.28 8.40
C SER A 94 7.74 -2.31 7.43
N LEU A 95 8.04 -3.49 6.89
CA LEU A 95 9.15 -3.72 5.95
C LEU A 95 8.69 -3.80 4.49
N ASN A 96 7.50 -3.30 4.16
CA ASN A 96 6.91 -3.45 2.82
C ASN A 96 7.85 -3.01 1.68
N PHE A 97 8.66 -1.97 1.89
CA PHE A 97 9.60 -1.44 0.92
C PHE A 97 10.77 -2.38 0.60
N VAL A 98 11.08 -3.34 1.49
CA VAL A 98 12.17 -4.30 1.30
C VAL A 98 11.86 -5.26 0.15
N PHE A 99 10.60 -5.64 -0.04
CA PHE A 99 10.23 -6.64 -1.04
C PHE A 99 10.45 -6.14 -2.49
N PRO A 100 10.00 -4.93 -2.88
CA PRO A 100 10.38 -4.33 -4.17
C PRO A 100 11.89 -4.12 -4.33
N LEU A 101 12.62 -3.77 -3.25
CA LEU A 101 14.08 -3.64 -3.34
C LEU A 101 14.78 -4.96 -3.64
N ILE A 102 14.27 -6.07 -3.08
CA ILE A 102 14.74 -7.42 -3.42
C ILE A 102 14.46 -7.72 -4.90
N GLU A 103 13.26 -7.41 -5.41
CA GLU A 103 12.92 -7.56 -6.82
C GLU A 103 13.88 -6.77 -7.71
N PHE A 104 14.10 -5.49 -7.42
CA PHE A 104 15.00 -4.62 -8.19
C PHE A 104 16.44 -5.13 -8.18
N TYR A 105 16.91 -5.59 -7.01
CA TYR A 105 18.22 -6.21 -6.89
C TYR A 105 18.32 -7.45 -7.78
N VAL A 106 17.38 -8.39 -7.67
CA VAL A 106 17.36 -9.62 -8.47
C VAL A 106 17.28 -9.31 -9.96
N ALA A 107 16.41 -8.40 -10.39
CA ALA A 107 16.30 -7.98 -11.79
C ALA A 107 17.62 -7.40 -12.33
N THR A 108 18.32 -6.61 -11.51
CA THR A 108 19.64 -6.07 -11.85
C THR A 108 20.69 -7.18 -11.98
N ARG A 109 20.69 -8.17 -11.07
CA ARG A 109 21.66 -9.27 -11.09
C ARG A 109 21.47 -10.21 -12.29
N LEU A 110 20.22 -10.42 -12.71
CA LEU A 110 19.90 -11.35 -13.79
C LEU A 110 19.98 -10.70 -15.19
N PHE A 111 19.59 -9.42 -15.30
CA PHE A 111 19.40 -8.77 -16.60
C PHE A 111 20.11 -7.41 -16.73
N GLY A 112 20.93 -7.03 -15.75
CA GLY A 112 21.67 -5.76 -15.75
C GLY A 112 20.76 -4.52 -15.67
N PRO A 113 21.25 -3.35 -16.13
CA PRO A 113 20.47 -2.10 -16.12
C PRO A 113 19.10 -2.19 -16.83
N PRO A 114 18.94 -2.90 -17.96
CA PRO A 114 17.62 -3.08 -18.57
C PRO A 114 16.61 -3.79 -17.66
N GLY A 115 17.04 -4.79 -16.88
CA GLY A 115 16.18 -5.49 -15.92
C GLY A 115 15.65 -4.56 -14.84
N LEU A 116 16.53 -3.74 -14.27
CA LEU A 116 16.15 -2.73 -13.29
C LEU A 116 15.14 -1.74 -13.86
N LEU A 117 15.37 -1.26 -15.09
CA LEU A 117 14.46 -0.34 -15.76
C LEU A 117 13.06 -0.95 -15.90
N VAL A 118 12.96 -2.22 -16.32
CA VAL A 118 11.67 -2.92 -16.45
C VAL A 118 10.99 -3.11 -15.10
N ALA A 119 11.70 -3.60 -14.08
CA ALA A 119 11.11 -3.82 -12.76
C ALA A 119 10.64 -2.51 -12.11
N TRP A 120 11.46 -1.46 -12.18
CA TRP A 120 11.12 -0.14 -11.65
C TRP A 120 9.94 0.49 -12.38
N THR A 121 9.95 0.51 -13.72
CA THR A 121 8.85 1.11 -14.50
C THR A 121 7.54 0.35 -14.32
N SER A 122 7.56 -0.99 -14.32
CA SER A 122 6.36 -1.80 -14.10
C SER A 122 5.76 -1.62 -12.70
N SER A 123 6.60 -1.49 -11.67
CA SER A 123 6.14 -1.16 -10.30
C SER A 123 5.40 0.18 -10.25
N TRP A 124 5.95 1.22 -10.88
CA TRP A 124 5.29 2.53 -10.95
C TRP A 124 4.00 2.51 -11.78
N ILE A 125 3.99 1.79 -12.90
CA ILE A 125 2.78 1.60 -13.71
C ILE A 125 1.70 0.88 -12.89
N CYS A 126 2.06 -0.19 -12.17
CA CYS A 126 1.15 -0.92 -11.31
C CYS A 126 0.57 0.00 -10.22
N CYS A 127 1.44 0.67 -9.46
CA CYS A 127 1.04 1.57 -8.38
C CYS A 127 0.10 2.66 -8.89
N ILE A 128 0.50 3.42 -9.92
CA ILE A 128 -0.34 4.49 -10.45
C ILE A 128 -1.65 3.90 -10.97
N SER A 129 -1.62 2.95 -11.91
CA SER A 129 -2.84 2.45 -12.56
C SER A 129 -3.87 1.91 -11.59
N THR A 130 -3.45 1.18 -10.56
CA THR A 130 -4.37 0.56 -9.61
C THR A 130 -4.93 1.53 -8.57
N LEU A 131 -4.25 2.64 -8.29
CA LEU A 131 -4.79 3.69 -7.43
C LEU A 131 -5.99 4.42 -8.08
N TRP A 132 -6.08 4.47 -9.40
CA TRP A 132 -7.24 5.05 -10.11
C TRP A 132 -8.52 4.21 -10.08
N PHE A 133 -8.45 2.95 -9.62
CA PHE A 133 -9.60 2.04 -9.55
C PHE A 133 -10.16 1.86 -8.14
N ASN A 134 -9.66 2.61 -7.14
CA ASN A 134 -10.06 2.47 -5.74
C ASN A 134 -11.19 3.39 -5.33
#